data_AF-A0A1F8RI38-F1
#
_entry.id   AF-A0A1F8RI38-F1
#
_cell.length_a   1.000
_cell.length_b   1.000
_cell.length_c   1.000
_cell.angle_alpha   90.00
_cell.angle_beta   90.00
_cell.angle_gamma   90.00
#
_symmetry.space_group_name_H-M   'P 1'
#
loop_
_entity.id
_entity.type
_entity.pdbx_description
1 polymer ?
#
loop_
_entity_poly.entity_id
_entity_poly.type
_entity_poly.pdbx_seq_one_letter_code
_entity_poly.pdbx_strand_id
1 'polypeptide(L)'
;MTCHSDPSLQTRFADGRSLSLQVDPRGLRDSAHGLLTCVTCHDDRQVCPPDRAEPLDFAAYQAEGTEMCIGCHLAAAGDYAESAHGQPVLTGSGDGATCNDCHSPVQSGHTVGWLSDPSLQLAPQSVDENCGRCHEQELKTYRHTSHSKVARFGDPERPANCTTCHDDHAVKAVDDPNEPLTAANLVTVCSRCHRGADEAFASGWLGHEASSSQSPGLYYGERFIVLLIAASLGSGVAHISLDFRRRLADRWRNGGASPGEPR
;
A
#
# COMPACT_ATOMS: atom_id res chain seq x y z
N MET A 1 -5.20 -7.61 33.54
CA MET A 1 -4.48 -6.71 32.61
C MET A 1 -3.54 -5.71 33.30
N THR A 2 -3.33 -5.75 34.62
CA THR A 2 -2.59 -4.69 35.34
C THR A 2 -1.13 -4.51 34.90
N CYS A 3 -0.46 -5.56 34.41
CA CYS A 3 0.93 -5.47 33.93
C CYS A 3 1.01 -5.02 32.46
N HIS A 4 0.16 -5.52 31.57
CA HIS A 4 0.18 -5.17 30.14
C HIS A 4 -0.38 -3.77 29.85
N SER A 5 -0.87 -3.03 30.85
CA SER A 5 -1.21 -1.61 30.69
C SER A 5 0.01 -0.67 30.74
N ASP A 6 1.18 -1.15 31.19
CA ASP A 6 2.38 -0.33 31.37
C ASP A 6 3.08 -0.05 30.02
N PRO A 7 3.21 1.23 29.60
CA PRO A 7 3.90 1.60 28.36
C PRO A 7 5.40 1.28 28.33
N SER A 8 6.02 1.08 29.49
CA SER A 8 7.44 0.74 29.61
C SER A 8 7.71 -0.76 29.52
N LEU A 9 6.67 -1.60 29.52
CA LEU A 9 6.81 -3.04 29.49
C LEU A 9 7.21 -3.49 28.08
N GLN A 10 8.38 -4.10 27.97
CA GLN A 10 8.95 -4.57 26.72
C GLN A 10 9.76 -5.86 26.94
N THR A 11 9.88 -6.66 25.89
CA THR A 11 10.84 -7.78 25.82
C THR A 11 11.89 -7.51 24.75
N ARG A 12 12.98 -8.29 24.77
CA ARG A 12 14.06 -8.24 23.78
C ARG A 12 14.28 -9.61 23.16
N PHE A 13 14.47 -9.62 21.85
CA PHE A 13 14.83 -10.82 21.10
C PHE A 13 16.35 -11.03 21.08
N ALA A 14 16.77 -12.24 20.70
CA ALA A 14 18.18 -12.63 20.63
C ALA A 14 19.02 -11.75 19.69
N ASP A 15 18.39 -11.16 18.67
CA ASP A 15 19.00 -10.27 17.69
C ASP A 15 19.03 -8.79 18.11
N GLY A 16 18.54 -8.47 19.32
CA GLY A 16 18.52 -7.12 19.86
C GLY A 16 17.28 -6.29 19.51
N ARG A 17 16.33 -6.81 18.71
CA ARG A 17 15.02 -6.18 18.54
C ARG A 17 14.28 -6.14 19.88
N SER A 18 13.45 -5.12 20.06
CA SER A 18 12.59 -4.98 21.24
C SER A 18 11.13 -4.94 20.83
N LEU A 19 10.28 -5.65 21.58
CA LEU A 19 8.83 -5.63 21.39
C LEU A 19 8.16 -5.04 22.63
N SER A 20 7.32 -4.03 22.42
CA SER A 20 6.42 -3.55 23.47
C SER A 20 5.40 -4.62 23.80
N LEU A 21 5.24 -4.91 25.10
CA LEU A 21 4.21 -5.81 25.61
C LEU A 21 2.98 -5.04 26.09
N GLN A 22 2.94 -3.73 25.88
CA GLN A 22 1.78 -2.92 26.22
C GLN A 22 0.59 -3.30 25.33
N VAL A 23 -0.58 -3.41 25.95
CA VAL A 23 -1.87 -3.60 25.29
C VAL A 23 -2.76 -2.42 25.64
N ASP A 24 -3.16 -1.63 24.64
CA ASP A 24 -4.20 -0.61 24.81
C ASP A 24 -5.59 -1.30 24.79
N PRO A 25 -6.33 -1.28 25.92
CA PRO A 25 -7.66 -1.89 25.96
C PRO A 25 -8.66 -1.24 25.00
N ARG A 26 -8.46 0.02 24.61
CA ARG A 26 -9.33 0.68 23.63
C ARG A 26 -9.05 0.17 22.23
N GLY A 27 -7.77 0.13 21.82
CA GLY A 27 -7.36 -0.48 20.56
C GLY A 27 -7.90 -1.90 20.36
N LEU A 28 -7.84 -2.75 21.39
CA LEU A 28 -8.42 -4.09 21.33
C LEU A 28 -9.94 -4.08 21.18
N ARG A 29 -10.65 -3.29 22.01
CA ARG A 29 -12.12 -3.22 21.97
C ARG A 29 -12.66 -2.73 20.63
N ASP A 30 -11.94 -1.84 19.97
CA ASP A 30 -12.37 -1.23 18.70
C ASP A 30 -11.90 -2.05 17.47
N SER A 31 -11.08 -3.08 17.69
CA SER A 31 -10.60 -4.02 16.67
C SER A 31 -11.71 -4.93 16.13
N ALA A 32 -11.43 -5.61 15.02
CA ALA A 32 -12.30 -6.66 14.46
C ALA A 32 -12.54 -7.83 15.44
N HIS A 33 -11.62 -8.01 16.39
CA HIS A 33 -11.65 -9.06 17.41
C HIS A 33 -12.05 -8.54 18.80
N GLY A 34 -12.61 -7.33 18.92
CA GLY A 34 -12.89 -6.69 20.21
C GLY A 34 -13.90 -7.41 21.12
N LEU A 35 -14.62 -8.40 20.59
CA LEU A 35 -15.52 -9.28 21.34
C LEU A 35 -14.83 -10.55 21.86
N LEU A 36 -13.62 -10.86 21.40
CA LEU A 36 -12.86 -12.01 21.85
C LEU A 36 -12.19 -11.72 23.20
N THR A 37 -11.96 -12.78 23.96
CA THR A 37 -11.20 -12.70 25.21
C THR A 37 -9.72 -12.98 24.94
N CYS A 38 -8.82 -12.48 25.79
CA CYS A 38 -7.38 -12.64 25.61
C CYS A 38 -6.95 -14.10 25.38
N VAL A 39 -7.58 -15.02 26.10
CA VAL A 39 -7.29 -16.47 26.04
C VAL A 39 -7.79 -17.15 24.76
N THR A 40 -8.52 -16.42 23.91
CA THR A 40 -8.98 -16.95 22.62
C THR A 40 -7.81 -17.06 21.64
N CYS A 41 -6.89 -16.10 21.67
CA CYS A 41 -5.67 -16.14 20.87
C CYS A 41 -4.47 -16.61 21.69
N HIS A 42 -4.40 -16.23 22.97
CA HIS A 42 -3.38 -16.71 23.90
C HIS A 42 -3.89 -17.94 24.67
N ASP A 43 -3.97 -19.10 24.02
CA ASP A 43 -4.43 -20.37 24.62
C ASP A 43 -3.52 -20.81 25.81
N ASP A 44 -2.30 -20.29 25.88
CA ASP A 44 -1.33 -20.88 26.77
C ASP A 44 -1.42 -20.43 28.23
N ARG A 45 -1.57 -21.44 29.09
CA ARG A 45 -1.68 -21.42 30.55
C ARG A 45 -0.34 -21.13 31.22
N GLN A 46 0.46 -20.23 30.64
CA GLN A 46 1.79 -19.92 31.17
C GLN A 46 1.66 -19.05 32.42
N VAL A 47 2.30 -19.52 33.49
CA VAL A 47 2.53 -18.80 34.75
C VAL A 47 3.01 -17.37 34.42
N CYS A 48 2.62 -16.39 35.24
CA CYS A 48 3.20 -15.05 35.15
C CYS A 48 4.32 -14.94 36.22
N PRO A 49 5.59 -14.79 35.84
CA PRO A 49 6.12 -14.66 34.48
C PRO A 49 6.25 -16.02 33.76
N PRO A 50 6.15 -16.03 32.42
CA PRO A 50 6.19 -17.26 31.64
C PRO A 50 7.57 -17.90 31.73
N ASP A 51 7.61 -19.23 31.85
CA ASP A 51 8.83 -20.03 31.83
C ASP A 51 9.32 -20.17 30.39
N ARG A 52 9.83 -19.07 29.84
CA ARG A 52 10.43 -19.03 28.50
C ARG A 52 11.93 -18.94 28.65
N ALA A 53 12.66 -19.74 27.88
CA ALA A 53 14.09 -19.56 27.76
C ALA A 53 14.36 -18.23 27.03
N GLU A 54 14.84 -17.24 27.77
CA GLU A 54 15.37 -16.00 27.21
C GLU A 54 16.79 -16.24 26.67
N PRO A 55 17.18 -15.63 25.53
CA PRO A 55 16.42 -14.67 24.74
C PRO A 55 15.47 -15.32 23.72
N LEU A 56 14.32 -14.69 23.49
CA LEU A 56 13.32 -15.11 22.50
C LEU A 56 13.86 -14.99 21.07
N ASP A 57 13.56 -15.98 20.22
CA ASP A 57 13.78 -15.90 18.78
C ASP A 57 12.62 -15.16 18.11
N PHE A 58 12.94 -14.17 17.26
CA PHE A 58 11.93 -13.37 16.58
C PHE A 58 11.20 -14.16 15.49
N ALA A 59 11.91 -15.03 14.77
CA ALA A 59 11.31 -15.83 13.71
C ALA A 59 10.29 -16.82 14.31
N ALA A 60 10.65 -17.49 15.40
CA ALA A 60 9.71 -18.30 16.18
C ALA A 60 8.50 -17.48 16.67
N TYR A 61 8.72 -16.27 17.21
CA TYR A 61 7.63 -15.39 17.63
C TYR A 61 6.67 -15.03 16.48
N GLN A 62 7.18 -14.71 15.29
CA GLN A 62 6.34 -14.42 14.13
C GLN A 62 5.54 -15.64 13.67
N ALA A 63 6.16 -16.83 13.66
CA ALA A 63 5.50 -18.07 13.32
C ALA A 63 4.36 -18.39 14.30
N GLU A 64 4.64 -18.39 15.61
CA GLU A 64 3.64 -18.62 16.67
C GLU A 64 2.49 -17.60 16.63
N GLY A 65 2.80 -16.32 16.43
CA GLY A 65 1.78 -15.28 16.30
C GLY A 65 0.89 -15.47 15.07
N THR A 66 1.47 -15.93 13.96
CA THR A 66 0.74 -16.23 12.73
C THR A 66 -0.16 -17.46 12.88
N GLU A 67 0.30 -18.49 13.59
CA GLU A 67 -0.47 -19.70 13.89
C GLU A 67 -1.81 -19.38 14.58
N MET A 68 -1.85 -18.38 15.46
CA MET A 68 -3.08 -17.92 16.12
C MET A 68 -4.13 -17.43 15.12
N CYS A 69 -3.71 -16.75 14.04
CA CYS A 69 -4.62 -16.22 13.04
C CYS A 69 -5.19 -17.33 12.15
N ILE A 70 -4.32 -18.23 11.68
CA ILE A 70 -4.70 -19.30 10.75
C ILE A 70 -5.59 -20.37 11.40
N GLY A 71 -5.58 -20.50 12.73
CA GLY A 71 -6.49 -21.40 13.44
C GLY A 71 -7.98 -21.09 13.21
N CYS A 72 -8.32 -19.84 12.88
CA CYS A 72 -9.67 -19.40 12.57
C CYS A 72 -9.85 -18.97 11.10
N HIS A 73 -8.87 -18.28 10.51
CA HIS A 73 -8.96 -17.73 9.16
C HIS A 73 -8.48 -18.74 8.09
N LEU A 74 -9.14 -19.90 8.01
CA LEU A 74 -8.69 -21.04 7.21
C LEU A 74 -8.58 -20.76 5.69
N ALA A 75 -9.45 -19.91 5.15
CA ALA A 75 -9.38 -19.54 3.73
C ALA A 75 -8.09 -18.77 3.42
N ALA A 76 -7.82 -17.70 4.17
CA ALA A 76 -6.59 -16.95 4.05
C ALA A 76 -5.35 -17.79 4.41
N ALA A 77 -5.48 -18.73 5.37
CA ALA A 77 -4.39 -19.60 5.78
C ALA A 77 -3.85 -20.47 4.63
N GLY A 78 -4.73 -21.04 3.82
CA GLY A 78 -4.33 -21.86 2.67
C GLY A 78 -3.51 -21.06 1.67
N ASP A 79 -4.04 -19.92 1.25
CA ASP A 79 -3.39 -19.03 0.28
C ASP A 79 -2.08 -18.45 0.83
N TYR A 80 -2.11 -17.95 2.07
CA TYR A 80 -0.96 -17.37 2.74
C TYR A 80 0.18 -18.37 2.93
N ALA A 81 -0.14 -19.62 3.28
CA ALA A 81 0.88 -20.63 3.48
C ALA A 81 1.72 -20.87 2.23
N GLU A 82 1.15 -20.72 1.03
CA GLU A 82 1.86 -20.89 -0.24
C GLU A 82 2.41 -19.59 -0.83
N SER A 83 2.28 -18.48 -0.10
CA SER A 83 2.69 -17.16 -0.58
C SER A 83 4.17 -16.88 -0.32
N ALA A 84 4.74 -15.97 -1.11
CA ALA A 84 6.09 -15.46 -0.92
C ALA A 84 6.29 -14.76 0.44
N HIS A 85 5.21 -14.21 1.01
CA HIS A 85 5.24 -13.59 2.34
C HIS A 85 5.11 -14.61 3.47
N GLY A 86 4.23 -15.61 3.32
CA GLY A 86 3.95 -16.57 4.38
C GLY A 86 5.01 -17.66 4.52
N GLN A 87 5.60 -18.12 3.42
CA GLN A 87 6.62 -19.18 3.43
C GLN A 87 7.77 -18.87 4.42
N PRO A 88 8.48 -17.72 4.34
CA PRO A 88 9.58 -17.42 5.27
C PRO A 88 9.15 -17.29 6.74
N VAL A 89 7.89 -16.92 7.01
CA VAL A 89 7.36 -16.85 8.37
C VAL A 89 7.13 -18.25 8.91
N LEU A 90 6.44 -19.11 8.16
CA LEU A 90 6.06 -20.46 8.59
C LEU A 90 7.26 -21.41 8.65
N THR A 91 8.30 -21.18 7.85
CA THR A 91 9.55 -21.96 7.89
C THR A 91 10.56 -21.44 8.91
N GLY A 92 10.24 -20.37 9.65
CA GLY A 92 11.13 -19.78 10.65
C GLY A 92 12.37 -19.09 10.06
N SER A 93 12.30 -18.65 8.81
CA SER A 93 13.41 -17.97 8.11
C SER A 93 13.41 -16.46 8.36
N GLY A 94 12.28 -15.87 8.79
CA GLY A 94 12.24 -14.54 9.43
C GLY A 94 12.14 -13.30 8.52
N ASP A 95 11.93 -13.48 7.21
CA ASP A 95 11.93 -12.37 6.22
C ASP A 95 10.58 -12.17 5.50
N GLY A 96 9.49 -12.73 6.03
CA GLY A 96 8.16 -12.64 5.45
C GLY A 96 7.25 -11.62 6.14
N ALA A 97 6.10 -11.33 5.53
CA ALA A 97 5.08 -10.45 6.10
C ALA A 97 3.99 -11.27 6.80
N THR A 98 3.66 -10.90 8.03
CA THR A 98 2.62 -11.49 8.88
C THR A 98 1.26 -10.83 8.65
N CYS A 99 0.18 -11.45 9.13
CA CYS A 99 -1.18 -10.92 8.96
C CYS A 99 -1.34 -9.48 9.51
N ASN A 100 -0.67 -9.19 10.62
CA ASN A 100 -0.69 -7.91 11.32
C ASN A 100 0.12 -6.82 10.61
N ASP A 101 1.00 -7.15 9.66
CA ASP A 101 1.73 -6.14 8.88
C ASP A 101 0.80 -5.34 7.95
N CYS A 102 -0.27 -5.99 7.48
CA CYS A 102 -1.29 -5.37 6.64
C CYS A 102 -2.58 -5.06 7.39
N HIS A 103 -3.07 -5.99 8.23
CA HIS A 103 -4.38 -5.86 8.88
C HIS A 103 -4.37 -5.10 10.21
N SER A 104 -3.23 -4.59 10.66
CA SER A 104 -3.15 -3.75 11.85
C SER A 104 -2.40 -2.44 11.56
N PRO A 105 -2.89 -1.29 12.07
CA PRO A 105 -2.26 0.00 11.83
C PRO A 105 -0.91 0.14 12.54
N VAL A 106 -0.68 -0.65 13.60
CA VAL A 106 0.52 -0.62 14.45
C VAL A 106 1.19 -2.00 14.57
N GLN A 107 1.00 -2.88 13.58
CA GLN A 107 1.63 -4.22 13.52
C GLN A 107 1.38 -5.10 14.76
N SER A 108 0.25 -4.91 15.46
CA SER A 108 -0.14 -5.67 16.64
C SER A 108 -1.39 -6.52 16.38
N GLY A 109 -1.37 -7.77 16.85
CA GLY A 109 -2.54 -8.65 16.85
C GLY A 109 -3.71 -8.12 17.69
N HIS A 110 -3.46 -7.17 18.60
CA HIS A 110 -4.50 -6.52 19.41
C HIS A 110 -5.21 -5.36 18.69
N THR A 111 -4.76 -4.95 17.51
CA THR A 111 -5.33 -3.81 16.77
C THR A 111 -5.71 -4.19 15.35
N VAL A 112 -6.01 -5.48 15.12
CA VAL A 112 -6.48 -5.96 13.81
C VAL A 112 -7.77 -5.26 13.45
N GLY A 113 -7.74 -4.40 12.43
CA GLY A 113 -8.86 -3.57 12.06
C GLY A 113 -9.83 -4.29 11.12
N TRP A 114 -11.00 -3.68 10.92
CA TRP A 114 -11.94 -4.11 9.89
C TRP A 114 -11.41 -3.73 8.50
N LEU A 115 -11.74 -4.49 7.45
CA LEU A 115 -11.35 -4.12 6.07
C LEU A 115 -11.86 -2.74 5.63
N SER A 116 -12.94 -2.25 6.25
CA SER A 116 -13.48 -0.91 6.04
C SER A 116 -12.73 0.19 6.79
N ASP A 117 -11.76 -0.15 7.65
CA ASP A 117 -10.97 0.83 8.41
C ASP A 117 -9.97 1.53 7.47
N PRO A 118 -10.11 2.85 7.26
CA PRO A 118 -9.21 3.59 6.37
C PRO A 118 -7.77 3.65 6.87
N SER A 119 -7.51 3.46 8.17
CA SER A 119 -6.17 3.48 8.74
C SER A 119 -5.28 2.31 8.26
N LEU A 120 -5.92 1.19 7.89
CA LEU A 120 -5.23 0.03 7.32
C LEU A 120 -4.82 0.25 5.87
N GLN A 121 -5.43 1.21 5.18
CA GLN A 121 -5.20 1.48 3.76
C GLN A 121 -5.50 0.29 2.85
N LEU A 122 -6.31 -0.68 3.26
CA LEU A 122 -6.64 -1.88 2.46
C LEU A 122 -7.73 -1.64 1.40
N ALA A 123 -8.30 -0.44 1.32
CA ALA A 123 -9.25 -0.10 0.28
C ALA A 123 -8.56 -0.05 -1.10
N PRO A 124 -9.28 -0.35 -2.21
CA PRO A 124 -8.68 -0.47 -3.54
C PRO A 124 -7.84 0.74 -3.99
N GLN A 125 -8.21 1.94 -3.56
CA GLN A 125 -7.54 3.22 -3.87
C GLN A 125 -6.27 3.50 -3.06
N SER A 126 -6.04 2.74 -1.97
CA SER A 126 -4.96 2.98 -1.02
C SER A 126 -4.10 1.75 -0.75
N VAL A 127 -4.51 0.56 -1.21
CA VAL A 127 -3.80 -0.70 -0.93
C VAL A 127 -2.34 -0.66 -1.39
N ASP A 128 -2.07 0.07 -2.47
CA ASP A 128 -0.71 0.28 -2.99
C ASP A 128 0.20 0.96 -1.94
N GLU A 129 -0.35 1.86 -1.11
CA GLU A 129 0.37 2.54 -0.03
C GLU A 129 0.66 1.59 1.14
N ASN A 130 -0.18 0.58 1.36
CA ASN A 130 0.09 -0.46 2.36
C ASN A 130 1.28 -1.33 1.91
N CYS A 131 1.26 -1.81 0.65
CA CYS A 131 2.35 -2.60 0.08
C CYS A 131 3.68 -1.82 0.05
N GLY A 132 3.62 -0.53 -0.31
CA GLY A 132 4.80 0.31 -0.43
C GLY A 132 5.48 0.71 0.89
N ARG A 133 4.94 0.30 2.05
CA ARG A 133 5.67 0.39 3.33
C ARG A 133 6.93 -0.47 3.32
N CYS A 134 6.90 -1.59 2.60
CA CYS A 134 8.04 -2.48 2.40
C CYS A 134 8.55 -2.43 0.95
N HIS A 135 7.65 -2.31 -0.03
CA HIS A 135 7.96 -2.26 -1.46
C HIS A 135 8.03 -0.81 -2.00
N GLU A 136 8.86 0.02 -1.38
CA GLU A 136 8.92 1.47 -1.67
C GLU A 136 9.29 1.75 -3.13
N GLN A 137 10.24 0.98 -3.66
CA GLN A 137 10.75 1.20 -5.01
C GLN A 137 9.74 0.79 -6.08
N GLU A 138 9.03 -0.32 -5.85
CA GLU A 138 7.95 -0.81 -6.71
C GLU A 138 6.80 0.19 -6.70
N LEU A 139 6.37 0.65 -5.51
CA LEU A 139 5.34 1.69 -5.38
C LEU A 139 5.72 2.97 -6.13
N LYS A 140 6.97 3.41 -6.02
CA LYS A 140 7.47 4.60 -6.70
C LYS A 140 7.34 4.47 -8.22
N THR A 141 7.73 3.32 -8.77
CA THR A 141 7.69 3.10 -10.22
C THR A 141 6.25 2.91 -10.72
N TYR A 142 5.44 2.12 -10.00
CA TYR A 142 4.02 1.92 -10.27
C TYR A 142 3.22 3.24 -10.26
N ARG A 143 3.54 4.19 -9.37
CA ARG A 143 2.89 5.52 -9.32
C ARG A 143 3.00 6.34 -10.61
N HIS A 144 3.98 6.04 -11.46
CA HIS A 144 4.12 6.70 -12.76
C HIS A 144 3.18 6.12 -13.84
N THR A 145 2.63 4.93 -13.61
CA THR A 145 1.74 4.23 -14.56
C THR A 145 0.36 4.87 -14.64
N SER A 146 -0.34 4.61 -15.74
CA SER A 146 -1.76 4.99 -15.88
C SER A 146 -2.66 4.21 -14.90
N HIS A 147 -2.32 2.95 -14.60
CA HIS A 147 -3.05 2.12 -13.64
C HIS A 147 -3.09 2.76 -12.24
N SER A 148 -1.95 3.23 -11.72
CA SER A 148 -1.92 3.92 -10.42
C SER A 148 -2.77 5.20 -10.41
N LYS A 149 -2.77 5.99 -11.49
CA LYS A 149 -3.58 7.20 -11.58
C LYS A 149 -5.07 6.88 -11.54
N VAL A 150 -5.50 5.81 -12.23
CA VAL A 150 -6.89 5.33 -12.21
C VAL A 150 -7.22 4.76 -10.83
N ALA A 151 -6.33 3.98 -10.21
CA ALA A 151 -6.54 3.43 -8.88
C ALA A 151 -6.74 4.51 -7.81
N ARG A 152 -5.97 5.60 -7.88
CA ARG A 152 -5.98 6.67 -6.86
C ARG A 152 -7.06 7.74 -7.09
N PHE A 153 -7.37 8.05 -8.35
CA PHE A 153 -8.20 9.19 -8.70
C PHE A 153 -9.40 8.86 -9.59
N GLY A 154 -9.51 7.62 -10.05
CA GLY A 154 -10.54 7.15 -10.97
C GLY A 154 -11.65 6.37 -10.27
N ASP A 155 -12.18 5.38 -10.99
CA ASP A 155 -13.25 4.49 -10.51
C ASP A 155 -12.67 3.36 -9.65
N PRO A 156 -13.04 3.28 -8.35
CA PRO A 156 -12.51 2.27 -7.44
C PRO A 156 -13.08 0.86 -7.67
N GLU A 157 -14.04 0.65 -8.58
CA GLU A 157 -14.65 -0.68 -8.76
C GLU A 157 -13.71 -1.69 -9.43
N ARG A 158 -12.80 -1.25 -10.30
CA ARG A 158 -11.87 -2.14 -11.03
C ARG A 158 -10.48 -1.53 -11.26
N PRO A 159 -9.81 -1.01 -10.21
CA PRO A 159 -8.46 -0.51 -10.37
C PRO A 159 -7.49 -1.67 -10.60
N ALA A 160 -6.52 -1.49 -11.48
CA ALA A 160 -5.35 -2.36 -11.54
C ALA A 160 -4.35 -1.86 -10.47
N ASN A 161 -4.41 -2.43 -9.28
CA ASN A 161 -3.57 -2.16 -8.12
C ASN A 161 -2.69 -3.38 -7.76
N CYS A 162 -1.86 -3.27 -6.73
CA CYS A 162 -0.93 -4.33 -6.31
C CYS A 162 -1.63 -5.69 -6.18
N THR A 163 -2.74 -5.77 -5.44
CA THR A 163 -3.42 -7.04 -5.14
C THR A 163 -4.20 -7.60 -6.31
N THR A 164 -4.72 -6.76 -7.22
CA THR A 164 -5.42 -7.27 -8.42
C THR A 164 -4.48 -7.92 -9.44
N CYS A 165 -3.19 -7.54 -9.42
CA CYS A 165 -2.17 -8.11 -10.30
C CYS A 165 -1.41 -9.26 -9.62
N HIS A 166 -1.00 -9.09 -8.36
CA HIS A 166 -0.14 -10.03 -7.62
C HIS A 166 -0.87 -10.94 -6.63
N ASP A 167 -2.18 -10.77 -6.42
CA ASP A 167 -2.96 -11.37 -5.32
C ASP A 167 -2.71 -10.70 -3.94
N ASP A 168 -3.59 -10.93 -2.96
CA ASP A 168 -3.46 -10.38 -1.61
C ASP A 168 -2.83 -11.36 -0.62
N HIS A 169 -3.43 -12.54 -0.46
CA HIS A 169 -2.93 -13.60 0.42
C HIS A 169 -2.15 -14.66 -0.35
N ALA A 170 -2.39 -14.85 -1.65
CA ALA A 170 -1.72 -15.89 -2.46
C ALA A 170 -0.51 -15.37 -3.25
N VAL A 171 0.06 -14.23 -2.85
CA VAL A 171 1.12 -13.54 -3.60
C VAL A 171 2.31 -14.46 -3.86
N LYS A 172 2.75 -14.54 -5.12
CA LYS A 172 3.90 -15.36 -5.54
C LYS A 172 5.15 -14.51 -5.71
N ALA A 173 6.31 -15.14 -5.61
CA ALA A 173 7.57 -14.47 -5.89
C ALA A 173 7.64 -14.10 -7.37
N VAL A 174 8.31 -12.98 -7.70
CA VAL A 174 8.38 -12.47 -9.08
C VAL A 174 9.08 -13.45 -10.03
N ASP A 175 9.95 -14.30 -9.51
CA ASP A 175 10.66 -15.35 -10.24
C ASP A 175 9.99 -16.73 -10.16
N ASP A 176 8.83 -16.84 -9.50
CA ASP A 176 8.06 -18.09 -9.45
C ASP A 176 7.44 -18.37 -10.84
N PRO A 177 7.67 -19.57 -11.43
CA PRO A 177 7.09 -19.92 -12.72
C PRO A 177 5.56 -19.99 -12.72
N ASN A 178 4.92 -20.11 -11.55
CA ASN A 178 3.47 -20.11 -11.38
C ASN A 178 2.90 -18.71 -11.12
N GLU A 179 3.73 -17.68 -11.14
CA GLU A 179 3.31 -16.30 -10.96
C GLU A 179 2.34 -15.87 -12.10
N PRO A 180 1.22 -15.18 -11.78
CA PRO A 180 0.21 -14.84 -12.77
C PRO A 180 0.65 -13.88 -13.89
N LEU A 181 1.65 -13.04 -13.65
CA LEU A 181 2.17 -12.01 -14.56
C LEU A 181 3.37 -12.48 -15.39
N THR A 182 3.53 -13.79 -15.58
CA THR A 182 4.49 -14.35 -16.54
C THR A 182 4.14 -13.95 -17.98
N ALA A 183 5.14 -13.87 -18.86
CA ALA A 183 4.96 -13.49 -20.26
C ALA A 183 3.87 -14.31 -21.00
N ALA A 184 3.70 -15.58 -20.62
CA ALA A 184 2.68 -16.47 -21.18
C ALA A 184 1.26 -16.17 -20.67
N ASN A 185 1.10 -15.62 -19.47
CA ASN A 185 -0.18 -15.42 -18.80
C ASN A 185 -0.67 -13.96 -18.81
N LEU A 186 0.16 -13.00 -19.25
CA LEU A 186 -0.20 -11.58 -19.27
C LEU A 186 -1.51 -11.29 -20.02
N VAL A 187 -1.73 -11.92 -21.17
CA VAL A 187 -2.98 -11.73 -21.93
C VAL A 187 -4.20 -12.09 -21.09
N THR A 188 -4.13 -13.19 -20.34
CA THR A 188 -5.19 -13.65 -19.44
C THR A 188 -5.46 -12.63 -18.34
N VAL A 189 -4.42 -12.06 -17.72
CA VAL A 189 -4.59 -11.05 -16.67
C VAL A 189 -5.12 -9.73 -17.24
N CYS A 190 -4.52 -9.21 -18.30
CA CYS A 190 -4.92 -7.95 -18.92
C CYS A 190 -6.35 -8.01 -19.45
N SER A 191 -6.78 -9.15 -20.00
CA SER A 191 -8.13 -9.34 -20.57
C SER A 191 -9.26 -9.28 -19.53
N ARG A 192 -8.96 -9.37 -18.22
CA ARG A 192 -9.93 -9.15 -17.14
C ARG A 192 -10.56 -7.75 -17.21
N CYS A 193 -9.79 -6.76 -17.66
CA CYS A 193 -10.24 -5.38 -17.81
C CYS A 193 -10.20 -4.91 -19.28
N HIS A 194 -9.15 -5.24 -20.02
CA HIS A 194 -8.96 -4.84 -21.42
C HIS A 194 -9.55 -5.87 -22.38
N ARG A 195 -10.83 -5.68 -22.73
CA ARG A 195 -11.51 -6.55 -23.71
C ARG A 195 -10.75 -6.56 -25.04
N GLY A 196 -10.43 -7.75 -25.54
CA GLY A 196 -9.67 -7.92 -26.78
C GLY A 196 -8.16 -7.72 -26.65
N ALA A 197 -7.62 -7.69 -25.42
CA ALA A 197 -6.18 -7.77 -25.21
C ALA A 197 -5.62 -9.03 -25.91
N ASP A 198 -4.57 -8.83 -26.69
CA ASP A 198 -3.80 -9.86 -27.37
C ASP A 198 -2.33 -9.81 -26.92
N GLU A 199 -1.49 -10.70 -27.47
CA GLU A 199 -0.06 -10.75 -27.13
C GLU A 199 0.67 -9.46 -27.49
N ALA A 200 0.30 -8.81 -28.60
CA ALA A 200 0.92 -7.55 -29.02
C ALA A 200 0.63 -6.43 -28.00
N PHE A 201 -0.60 -6.35 -27.52
CA PHE A 201 -1.00 -5.43 -26.46
C PHE A 201 -0.26 -5.73 -25.15
N ALA A 202 -0.30 -6.99 -24.70
CA ALA A 202 0.30 -7.41 -23.43
C ALA A 202 1.83 -7.26 -23.41
N SER A 203 2.52 -7.58 -24.51
CA SER A 203 3.99 -7.48 -24.63
C SER A 203 4.52 -6.05 -24.57
N GLY A 204 3.67 -5.05 -24.77
CA GLY A 204 4.03 -3.64 -24.60
C GLY A 204 4.16 -3.22 -23.13
N TRP A 205 3.71 -4.06 -22.18
CA TRP A 205 3.81 -3.79 -20.76
C TRP A 205 5.19 -4.18 -20.20
N LEU A 206 5.90 -3.20 -19.65
CA LEU A 206 7.26 -3.37 -19.09
C LEU A 206 7.23 -3.58 -17.57
N GLY A 207 6.13 -4.10 -17.02
CA GLY A 207 5.92 -4.14 -15.58
C GLY A 207 5.56 -2.77 -15.00
N HIS A 208 5.83 -2.59 -13.71
CA HIS A 208 5.74 -1.28 -13.08
C HIS A 208 7.00 -0.42 -13.27
N GLU A 209 8.05 -0.90 -13.96
CA GLU A 209 9.26 -0.11 -14.23
C GLU A 209 8.99 1.07 -15.17
N ALA A 210 9.61 2.22 -14.91
CA ALA A 210 9.47 3.40 -15.75
C ALA A 210 10.16 3.16 -17.11
N SER A 211 9.46 3.36 -18.23
CA SER A 211 10.00 3.15 -19.59
C SER A 211 11.31 3.93 -19.87
N SER A 212 11.55 4.98 -19.09
CA SER A 212 12.72 5.84 -19.17
C SER A 212 14.01 5.19 -18.64
N SER A 213 13.93 4.14 -17.81
CA SER A 213 15.13 3.42 -17.32
C SER A 213 15.70 2.45 -18.34
N GLN A 214 14.87 1.97 -19.28
CA GLN A 214 15.24 0.88 -20.17
C GLN A 214 15.58 1.33 -21.61
N SER A 215 15.16 2.53 -22.05
CA SER A 215 15.52 3.03 -23.39
C SER A 215 15.78 4.55 -23.44
N PRO A 216 16.94 4.98 -23.97
CA PRO A 216 17.26 6.41 -24.11
C PRO A 216 16.24 7.19 -24.96
N GLY A 217 15.66 6.56 -25.97
CA GLY A 217 14.67 7.19 -26.86
C GLY A 217 13.39 7.61 -26.16
N LEU A 218 12.81 6.72 -25.32
CA LEU A 218 11.61 7.05 -24.54
C LEU A 218 11.91 8.10 -23.48
N TYR A 219 13.08 8.06 -22.84
CA TYR A 219 13.52 9.07 -21.88
C TYR A 219 13.53 10.48 -22.50
N TYR A 220 14.22 10.67 -23.64
CA TYR A 220 14.28 11.99 -24.27
C TYR A 220 12.94 12.43 -24.86
N GLY A 221 12.16 11.49 -25.41
CA GLY A 221 10.80 11.76 -25.89
C GLY A 221 9.87 12.26 -24.79
N GLU A 222 9.87 11.59 -23.63
CA GLU A 222 9.11 12.01 -22.44
C GLU A 222 9.53 13.41 -21.99
N ARG A 223 10.84 13.67 -21.87
CA ARG A 223 11.35 14.99 -21.47
C ARG A 223 10.97 16.09 -22.44
N PHE A 224 11.01 15.81 -23.74
CA PHE A 224 10.56 16.75 -24.76
C PHE A 224 9.09 17.12 -24.59
N ILE A 225 8.20 16.12 -24.42
CA ILE A 225 6.76 16.35 -24.23
C ILE A 225 6.50 17.14 -22.94
N VAL A 226 7.15 16.78 -21.83
CA VAL A 226 7.00 17.49 -20.55
C VAL A 226 7.42 18.95 -20.67
N LEU A 227 8.56 19.23 -21.31
CA LEU A 227 9.02 20.59 -21.55
C LEU A 227 8.06 21.37 -22.46
N LEU A 228 7.51 20.73 -23.49
CA LEU A 228 6.54 21.34 -24.39
C LEU A 228 5.24 21.71 -23.66
N ILE A 229 4.71 20.81 -22.81
CA ILE A 229 3.52 21.05 -22.00
C ILE A 229 3.79 22.19 -21.02
N ALA A 230 4.92 22.16 -20.30
CA ALA A 230 5.27 23.20 -19.34
C ALA A 230 5.43 24.58 -20.00
N ALA A 231 6.08 24.64 -21.17
CA ALA A 231 6.22 25.88 -21.94
C ALA A 231 4.86 26.40 -22.43
N SER A 232 3.98 25.52 -22.89
CA SER A 232 2.65 25.88 -23.37
C SER A 232 1.78 26.43 -22.24
N LEU A 233 1.72 25.74 -21.11
CA LEU A 233 0.99 26.18 -19.91
C LEU A 233 1.58 27.49 -19.36
N GLY A 234 2.91 27.59 -19.28
CA GLY A 234 3.60 28.79 -18.83
C GLY A 234 3.32 30.01 -19.72
N SER A 235 3.33 29.82 -21.05
CA SER A 235 2.96 30.86 -22.01
C SER A 235 1.51 31.32 -21.82
N GLY A 236 0.58 30.38 -21.65
CA GLY A 236 -0.83 30.68 -21.39
C GLY A 236 -1.03 31.48 -20.10
N VAL A 237 -0.40 31.06 -19.00
CA VAL A 237 -0.45 31.77 -17.71
C VAL A 237 0.14 33.18 -17.83
N ALA A 238 1.26 33.33 -18.53
CA ALA A 238 1.88 34.63 -18.76
C ALA A 238 0.96 35.55 -19.59
N HIS A 239 0.35 35.02 -20.66
CA HIS A 239 -0.57 35.78 -21.51
C HIS A 239 -1.78 36.28 -20.72
N ILE A 240 -2.44 35.40 -19.96
CA ILE A 240 -3.60 35.75 -19.11
C ILE A 240 -3.20 36.79 -18.06
N SER A 241 -2.04 36.63 -17.42
CA SER A 241 -1.56 37.56 -16.40
C SER A 241 -1.27 38.94 -16.97
N LEU A 242 -0.68 39.01 -18.17
CA LEU A 242 -0.42 40.28 -18.86
C LEU A 242 -1.72 40.96 -19.30
N ASP A 243 -2.69 40.21 -19.86
CA ASP A 243 -3.99 40.77 -20.23
C ASP A 243 -4.76 41.27 -19.01
N PHE A 244 -4.76 40.50 -17.91
CA PHE A 244 -5.39 40.90 -16.66
C PHE A 244 -4.77 42.19 -16.10
N ARG A 245 -3.43 42.28 -16.07
CA ARG A 245 -2.71 43.50 -15.65
C ARG A 245 -3.05 44.69 -16.53
N ARG A 246 -3.12 44.49 -17.86
CA ARG A 246 -3.51 45.54 -18.81
C ARG A 246 -4.94 46.04 -18.53
N ARG A 247 -5.91 45.13 -18.40
CA ARG A 247 -7.30 45.48 -18.08
C ARG A 247 -7.44 46.21 -16.75
N LEU A 248 -6.67 45.81 -15.74
CA LEU A 248 -6.65 46.49 -14.45
C LEU A 248 -6.09 47.91 -14.58
N ALA A 249 -4.97 48.07 -15.29
CA ALA A 249 -4.38 49.39 -15.57
C ALA A 249 -5.34 50.29 -16.36
N ASP A 250 -6.02 49.76 -17.37
CA ASP A 250 -7.01 50.51 -18.16
C ASP A 250 -8.22 50.91 -17.31
N ARG A 251 -8.70 50.02 -16.42
CA ARG A 251 -9.75 50.36 -15.44
C ARG A 251 -9.30 51.43 -14.45
N TRP A 252 -8.05 51.43 -14.00
CA TRP A 252 -7.53 52.48 -13.13
C TRP A 252 -7.37 53.81 -13.89
N ARG A 253 -6.93 53.78 -15.15
CA ARG A 253 -6.80 54.98 -15.99
C ARG A 253 -8.16 55.57 -16.39
N ASN A 254 -9.15 54.72 -16.67
CA ASN A 254 -10.49 55.14 -17.08
C ASN A 254 -11.47 55.28 -15.89
N GLY A 255 -11.12 54.75 -14.72
CA GLY A 255 -11.89 54.80 -13.48
C GLY A 255 -11.84 56.14 -12.73
N GLY A 256 -11.31 57.19 -13.35
CA GLY A 256 -11.52 58.58 -12.94
C GLY A 256 -12.74 59.25 -13.61
N ALA A 257 -13.44 58.57 -14.52
CA ALA A 257 -14.66 59.09 -15.13
C ALA A 257 -15.89 58.33 -14.60
N SER A 258 -16.56 58.93 -13.61
CA SER A 258 -17.90 58.50 -13.20
C SER A 258 -18.90 58.69 -14.36
N PRO A 259 -19.83 57.74 -14.60
CA PRO A 259 -20.94 57.97 -15.51
C PRO A 259 -22.05 58.75 -14.78
N GLY A 260 -22.17 60.05 -15.10
CA GLY A 260 -23.27 60.96 -14.72
C GLY A 260 -22.84 62.40 -15.07
N GLU A 261 -23.54 63.21 -15.85
CA GLU A 261 -24.97 63.39 -16.12
C GLU A 261 -25.12 64.10 -17.50
N PRO A 262 -26.25 63.95 -18.22
CA PRO A 262 -26.48 64.66 -19.48
C PRO A 262 -26.95 66.11 -19.24
N ARG A 263 -26.49 67.04 -20.08
CA ARG A 263 -27.15 68.34 -20.34
C ARG A 263 -27.73 68.35 -21.73
#